data_AF-A0A9D1DA99-F1
#
_entry.id   AF-A0A9D1DA99-F1
#
_cell.length_a   1.000
_cell.length_b   1.000
_cell.length_c   1.000
_cell.angle_alpha   90.00
_cell.angle_beta   90.00
_cell.angle_gamma   90.00
#
_symmetry.space_group_name_H-M   'P 1'
#
loop_
_entity.id
_entity.type
_entity.pdbx_description
1 polymer ?
#
loop_
_entity_poly.entity_id
_entity_poly.type
_entity_poly.pdbx_seq_one_letter_code
_entity_poly.pdbx_strand_id
1 'polypeptide(L)'
;MKKKIYKLERWKYLLLCVLALYIVLILVMNRGSSAPFDQIRDAVLAVADTEAMQETNERDFKKLYGLNKNDYEEICSYYSNETMAVEELLLVRTEDESKMQAIQEAAEERIETQIQSFQGYGEEQTKLLKDAVLLKKGNLFLMVVAPDADEIRQAFMAAL
;
A
#
# COMPACT_ATOMS: atom_id res chain seq x y z
N MET A 1 14.82 -18.50 -49.43
CA MET A 1 15.41 -17.93 -48.19
C MET A 1 14.87 -16.55 -47.80
N LYS A 2 14.80 -15.57 -48.72
CA LYS A 2 14.37 -14.18 -48.40
C LYS A 2 12.99 -14.05 -47.71
N LYS A 3 11.97 -14.81 -48.10
CA LYS A 3 10.62 -14.80 -47.45
C LYS A 3 10.65 -15.14 -45.95
N LYS A 4 11.51 -16.07 -45.51
CA LYS A 4 11.66 -16.41 -44.07
C LYS A 4 12.31 -15.27 -43.29
N ILE A 5 13.27 -14.57 -43.91
CA ILE A 5 13.96 -13.41 -43.33
C ILE A 5 12.98 -12.23 -43.16
N TYR A 6 12.19 -11.90 -44.20
CA TYR A 6 11.15 -10.87 -44.09
C TYR A 6 10.07 -11.20 -43.06
N LYS A 7 9.71 -12.49 -42.90
CA LYS A 7 8.77 -12.92 -41.86
C LYS A 7 9.38 -12.73 -40.47
N LEU A 8 10.64 -13.08 -40.27
CA LEU A 8 11.35 -12.90 -39.00
C LEU A 8 11.51 -11.40 -38.64
N GLU A 9 11.79 -10.54 -39.61
CA GLU A 9 11.88 -9.09 -39.38
C GLU A 9 10.54 -8.48 -38.98
N ARG A 10 9.42 -8.86 -39.61
CA ARG A 10 8.09 -8.39 -39.21
C ARG A 10 7.72 -8.79 -37.77
N TRP A 11 8.11 -9.99 -37.34
CA TRP A 11 7.90 -10.45 -35.96
C TRP A 11 8.75 -9.67 -34.95
N LYS A 12 9.97 -9.25 -35.32
CA LYS A 12 10.79 -8.37 -34.48
C LYS A 12 10.12 -7.02 -34.23
N TYR A 13 9.61 -6.37 -35.28
CA TYR A 13 8.90 -5.10 -35.14
C TYR A 13 7.59 -5.25 -34.35
N LEU A 14 6.85 -6.35 -34.56
CA LEU A 14 5.65 -6.64 -33.78
C LEU A 14 5.97 -6.81 -32.29
N LEU A 15 7.01 -7.59 -31.96
CA LEU A 15 7.45 -7.78 -30.57
C LEU A 15 7.93 -6.46 -29.94
N LEU A 16 8.63 -5.62 -30.71
CA LEU A 16 9.02 -4.27 -30.27
C LEU A 16 7.80 -3.40 -29.97
N CYS A 17 6.77 -3.41 -30.82
CA CYS A 17 5.53 -2.66 -30.59
C CYS A 17 4.78 -3.16 -29.35
N VAL A 18 4.72 -4.47 -29.12
CA VAL A 18 4.11 -5.05 -27.91
C VAL A 18 4.89 -4.64 -26.67
N LEU A 19 6.22 -4.69 -26.71
CA LEU A 19 7.07 -4.25 -25.60
C LEU A 19 6.89 -2.74 -25.32
N ALA A 20 6.87 -1.91 -26.36
CA ALA A 20 6.65 -0.47 -26.22
C ALA A 20 5.27 -0.18 -25.62
N LEU A 21 4.21 -0.87 -26.07
CA LEU A 21 2.87 -0.76 -25.50
C LEU A 21 2.86 -1.17 -24.02
N TYR A 22 3.55 -2.26 -23.67
CA TYR A 22 3.67 -2.72 -22.30
C TYR A 22 4.36 -1.70 -21.39
N ILE A 23 5.47 -1.09 -21.85
CA ILE A 23 6.16 -0.03 -21.10
C ILE A 23 5.24 1.18 -20.92
N VAL A 24 4.52 1.61 -21.96
CA VAL A 24 3.56 2.72 -21.87
C VAL A 24 2.45 2.41 -20.85
N LEU A 25 1.93 1.18 -20.83
CA LEU A 25 0.94 0.76 -19.84
C LEU A 25 1.48 0.85 -18.41
N ILE A 26 2.70 0.38 -18.16
CA ILE A 26 3.34 0.50 -16.83
C ILE A 26 3.46 1.97 -16.43
N LEU A 27 3.93 2.84 -17.33
CA LEU A 27 4.11 4.27 -17.04
C LEU A 27 2.79 4.98 -16.75
N VAL A 28 1.69 4.60 -17.41
CA VAL A 28 0.36 5.16 -17.13
C VAL A 28 -0.18 4.63 -15.81
N MET A 29 -0.02 3.34 -15.53
CA MET A 29 -0.51 2.71 -14.30
C MET A 29 0.21 3.18 -13.04
N ASN A 30 1.51 3.51 -13.16
CA ASN A 30 2.36 3.92 -12.04
C ASN A 30 2.43 5.44 -11.85
N ARG A 31 1.55 6.22 -12.50
CA ARG A 31 1.45 7.65 -12.22
C ARG A 31 1.02 7.88 -10.77
N GLY A 32 1.70 8.80 -10.10
CA GLY A 32 1.26 9.35 -8.82
C GLY A 32 -0.13 9.97 -8.94
N SER A 33 -0.90 9.92 -7.85
CA SER A 33 -2.17 10.63 -7.79
C SER A 33 -1.91 12.10 -7.47
N SER A 34 -2.59 12.96 -8.21
CA SER A 34 -2.65 14.40 -7.97
C SER A 34 -3.82 14.80 -7.07
N ALA A 35 -4.63 13.85 -6.61
CA ALA A 35 -5.74 14.14 -5.71
C ALA A 35 -5.20 14.67 -4.37
N PRO A 36 -5.85 15.66 -3.73
CA PRO A 36 -5.42 16.17 -2.43
C PRO A 36 -5.45 15.08 -1.37
N PHE A 37 -4.41 14.98 -0.55
CA PHE A 37 -4.32 13.93 0.47
C PHE A 37 -5.44 13.99 1.49
N ASP A 38 -5.86 15.18 1.91
CA ASP A 38 -7.00 15.34 2.81
C ASP A 38 -8.26 14.67 2.25
N GLN A 39 -8.53 14.76 0.94
CA GLN A 39 -9.69 14.11 0.32
C GLN A 39 -9.58 12.59 0.35
N ILE A 40 -8.38 12.05 0.09
CA ILE A 40 -8.12 10.61 0.14
C ILE A 40 -8.24 10.10 1.58
N ARG A 41 -7.64 10.82 2.53
CA ARG A 41 -7.74 10.54 3.96
C ARG A 41 -9.20 10.51 4.40
N ASP A 42 -9.96 11.56 4.10
CA ASP A 42 -11.34 11.68 4.55
C ASP A 42 -12.22 10.60 3.91
N ALA A 43 -11.97 10.22 2.65
CA ALA A 43 -12.67 9.11 1.99
C ALA A 43 -12.37 7.76 2.65
N VAL A 44 -11.12 7.52 3.04
CA VAL A 44 -10.69 6.31 3.76
C VAL A 44 -11.29 6.26 5.17
N LEU A 45 -11.20 7.37 5.92
CA LEU A 45 -11.72 7.48 7.29
C LEU A 45 -13.25 7.49 7.37
N ALA A 46 -13.95 7.83 6.28
CA ALA A 46 -15.41 7.72 6.24
C ALA A 46 -15.92 6.27 6.25
N VAL A 47 -15.06 5.30 5.89
CA VAL A 47 -15.38 3.87 5.87
C VAL A 47 -14.71 3.15 7.03
N ALA A 48 -13.45 3.50 7.35
CA ALA A 48 -12.69 2.85 8.40
C ALA A 48 -13.28 3.10 9.79
N ASP A 49 -13.50 2.03 10.56
CA ASP A 49 -13.82 2.14 11.99
C ASP A 49 -12.57 2.47 12.79
N THR A 50 -12.33 3.76 13.00
CA THR A 50 -11.21 4.25 13.83
C THR A 50 -11.65 4.70 15.23
N GLU A 51 -12.90 4.48 15.65
CA GLU A 51 -13.41 5.03 16.91
C GLU A 51 -12.67 4.47 18.14
N ALA A 52 -12.33 3.18 18.11
CA ALA A 52 -11.56 2.50 19.14
C ALA A 52 -10.04 2.56 18.90
N MET A 53 -9.59 3.21 17.82
CA MET A 53 -8.18 3.30 17.45
C MET A 53 -7.55 4.60 17.90
N GLN A 54 -6.24 4.60 18.05
CA GLN A 54 -5.46 5.78 18.39
C GLN A 54 -4.67 6.24 17.16
N GLU A 55 -4.72 7.54 16.87
CA GLU A 55 -3.82 8.15 15.89
C GLU A 55 -2.37 8.09 16.39
N THR A 56 -1.44 7.68 15.54
CA THR A 56 -0.02 7.57 15.90
C THR A 56 0.61 8.96 16.05
N ASN A 57 1.27 9.20 17.17
CA ASN A 57 2.24 10.29 17.25
C ASN A 57 3.62 9.85 16.72
N GLU A 58 4.59 10.76 16.67
CA GLU A 58 5.95 10.46 16.18
C GLU A 58 6.64 9.30 16.91
N ARG A 59 6.42 9.18 18.22
CA ARG A 59 7.01 8.12 19.05
C ARG A 59 6.38 6.77 18.73
N ASP A 60 5.06 6.74 18.60
CA ASP A 60 4.32 5.51 18.28
C ASP A 60 4.71 5.04 16.88
N PHE A 61 4.72 5.94 15.90
CA PHE A 61 5.12 5.64 14.53
C PHE A 61 6.54 5.06 14.44
N LYS A 62 7.49 5.67 15.16
CA LYS A 62 8.87 5.17 15.24
C LYS A 62 8.97 3.80 15.92
N LYS A 63 8.14 3.56 16.93
CA LYS A 63 8.08 2.27 17.61
C LYS A 63 7.48 1.17 16.72
N LEU A 64 6.44 1.49 15.96
CA LEU A 64 5.73 0.52 15.12
C LEU A 64 6.51 0.18 13.84
N TYR A 65 7.09 1.18 13.19
CA TYR A 65 7.71 1.01 11.86
C TYR A 65 9.23 1.22 11.83
N GLY A 66 9.85 1.67 12.93
CA GLY A 66 11.29 2.01 12.95
C GLY A 66 11.66 3.27 12.15
N LEU A 67 10.67 3.99 11.61
CA LEU A 67 10.83 5.14 10.72
C LEU A 67 10.43 6.44 11.43
N ASN A 68 10.91 7.61 10.97
CA ASN A 68 10.44 8.88 11.53
C ASN A 68 9.25 9.40 10.73
N LYS A 69 8.13 9.72 11.40
CA LYS A 69 6.90 10.24 10.77
C LYS A 69 7.15 11.52 9.96
N ASN A 70 8.02 12.39 10.47
CA ASN A 70 8.31 13.71 9.87
C ASN A 70 9.21 13.63 8.63
N ASP A 71 9.72 12.46 8.26
CA ASP A 71 10.51 12.29 7.04
C ASP A 71 9.61 12.19 5.79
N TYR A 72 8.29 12.07 5.96
CA TYR A 72 7.31 11.91 4.89
C TYR A 72 6.46 13.17 4.73
N GLU A 73 5.92 13.38 3.53
CA GLU A 73 5.17 14.60 3.19
C GLU A 73 3.84 14.64 3.93
N GLU A 74 3.06 13.55 3.85
CA GLU A 74 1.74 13.45 4.47
C GLU A 74 1.54 12.02 4.99
N ILE A 75 1.15 11.88 6.26
CA ILE A 75 0.88 10.60 6.90
C ILE A 75 -0.41 10.69 7.71
N CYS A 76 -1.26 9.68 7.53
CA CYS A 76 -2.41 9.39 8.37
C CYS A 76 -2.26 7.95 8.87
N SER A 77 -2.17 7.74 10.18
CA SER A 77 -1.93 6.41 10.72
C SER A 77 -2.61 6.22 12.07
N TYR A 78 -3.34 5.11 12.18
CA TYR A 78 -4.10 4.70 13.35
C TYR A 78 -3.72 3.26 13.71
N TYR A 79 -3.73 2.95 15.00
CA TYR A 79 -3.51 1.59 15.49
C TYR A 79 -4.38 1.34 16.72
N SER A 80 -4.76 0.08 16.96
CA SER A 80 -5.38 -0.29 18.23
C SER A 80 -4.35 -0.34 19.35
N ASN A 81 -4.66 0.29 20.49
CA ASN A 81 -3.82 0.23 21.69
C ASN A 81 -4.19 -0.96 22.60
N GLU A 82 -5.21 -1.74 22.22
CA GLU A 82 -5.63 -2.93 22.95
C GLU A 82 -4.71 -4.11 22.66
N THR A 83 -4.35 -4.86 23.70
CA THR A 83 -3.39 -5.98 23.60
C THR A 83 -3.86 -7.11 22.68
N MET A 84 -5.18 -7.30 22.52
CA MET A 84 -5.79 -8.40 21.77
C MET A 84 -6.34 -7.98 20.40
N ALA A 85 -6.15 -6.73 20.02
CA ALA A 85 -6.62 -6.19 18.75
C ALA A 85 -5.42 -5.91 17.84
N VAL A 86 -5.63 -6.01 16.53
CA VAL A 86 -4.58 -5.92 15.50
C VAL A 86 -4.95 -4.93 14.40
N GLU A 87 -6.06 -4.22 14.59
CA GLU A 87 -6.58 -3.21 13.69
C GLU A 87 -5.54 -2.10 13.55
N GLU A 88 -5.21 -1.81 12.29
CA GLU A 88 -4.16 -0.86 11.96
C GLU A 88 -4.44 -0.26 10.58
N LEU A 89 -4.32 1.06 10.47
CA LEU A 89 -4.48 1.80 9.23
C LEU A 89 -3.27 2.71 9.05
N LEU A 90 -2.66 2.67 7.88
CA LEU A 90 -1.54 3.52 7.52
C LEU A 90 -1.72 4.00 6.08
N LEU A 91 -1.81 5.30 5.91
CA LEU A 91 -1.88 6.00 4.64
C LEU A 91 -0.72 7.00 4.58
N VAL A 92 0.11 6.89 3.55
CA VAL A 92 1.32 7.69 3.39
C VAL A 92 1.41 8.26 1.99
N ARG A 93 1.79 9.53 1.87
CA ARG A 93 2.26 10.16 0.64
C ARG A 93 3.76 10.44 0.72
N THR A 94 4.47 10.08 -0.35
CA THR A 94 5.86 10.50 -0.57
C THR A 94 6.17 10.48 -2.07
N GLU A 95 6.80 11.54 -2.57
CA GLU A 95 7.38 11.58 -3.93
C GLU A 95 8.75 10.86 -4.00
N ASP A 96 9.37 10.60 -2.85
CA ASP A 96 10.64 9.87 -2.75
C ASP A 96 10.41 8.35 -2.79
N GLU A 97 10.87 7.72 -3.87
CA GLU A 97 10.73 6.28 -4.10
C GLU A 97 11.51 5.43 -3.07
N SER A 98 12.64 5.91 -2.54
CA SER A 98 13.38 5.19 -1.50
C SER A 98 12.63 5.20 -0.18
N LYS A 99 11.97 6.32 0.17
CA LYS A 99 11.07 6.37 1.33
C LYS A 99 9.82 5.51 1.13
N MET A 100 9.28 5.50 -0.09
CA MET A 100 8.15 4.65 -0.47
C MET A 100 8.48 3.16 -0.31
N GLN A 101 9.70 2.76 -0.68
CA GLN A 101 10.17 1.40 -0.45
C GLN A 101 10.35 1.11 1.05
N ALA A 102 10.98 2.03 1.80
CA ALA A 102 11.20 1.85 3.24
C ALA A 102 9.89 1.67 4.02
N ILE A 103 8.83 2.43 3.68
CA ILE A 103 7.54 2.28 4.36
C ILE A 103 6.84 0.96 4.02
N GLN A 104 6.98 0.45 2.78
CA GLN A 104 6.45 -0.85 2.38
C GLN A 104 7.12 -1.98 3.15
N GLU A 105 8.45 -1.98 3.18
CA GLU A 105 9.22 -2.99 3.91
C GLU A 105 8.89 -2.96 5.41
N ALA A 106 8.79 -1.77 6.01
CA ALA A 106 8.42 -1.64 7.42
C ALA A 106 6.98 -2.08 7.71
N ALA A 107 6.04 -1.82 6.81
CA ALA A 107 4.66 -2.28 6.93
C ALA A 107 4.56 -3.81 6.81
N GLU A 108 5.28 -4.40 5.86
CA GLU A 108 5.36 -5.86 5.70
C GLU A 108 5.96 -6.53 6.94
N GLU A 109 7.09 -6.02 7.45
CA GLU A 109 7.73 -6.51 8.69
C GLU A 109 6.80 -6.37 9.90
N ARG A 110 6.04 -5.27 9.99
CA ARG A 110 5.05 -5.04 11.04
C ARG A 110 3.95 -6.11 11.02
N ILE A 111 3.41 -6.43 9.85
CA ILE A 111 2.40 -7.50 9.69
C ILE A 111 2.99 -8.86 10.05
N GLU A 112 4.17 -9.19 9.53
CA GLU A 112 4.82 -10.48 9.80
C GLU A 112 5.09 -10.67 11.29
N THR A 113 5.63 -9.64 11.96
CA THR A 113 5.89 -9.66 13.40
C THR A 113 4.61 -9.89 14.20
N GLN A 114 3.51 -9.25 13.80
CA GLN A 114 2.22 -9.46 14.45
C GLN A 114 1.68 -10.87 14.22
N ILE A 115 1.79 -11.41 13.00
CA ILE A 115 1.38 -12.79 12.69
C ILE A 115 2.12 -13.76 13.59
N GLN A 116 3.45 -13.64 13.69
CA GLN A 116 4.28 -14.46 14.57
C GLN A 116 3.86 -14.31 16.04
N SER A 117 3.53 -13.09 16.45
CA SER A 117 3.12 -12.78 17.82
C SER A 117 1.79 -13.41 18.20
N PHE A 118 0.82 -13.53 17.28
CA PHE A 118 -0.51 -14.11 17.54
C PHE A 118 -0.63 -15.59 17.12
N GLN A 119 0.39 -16.13 16.45
CA GLN A 119 0.38 -17.50 15.95
C GLN A 119 0.19 -18.50 17.10
N GLY A 120 -0.87 -19.30 17.00
CA GLY A 120 -1.15 -20.40 17.94
C GLY A 120 -2.04 -20.02 19.14
N TYR A 121 -2.43 -18.75 19.31
CA TYR A 121 -3.45 -18.39 20.31
C TYR A 121 -4.48 -17.35 19.83
N GLY A 122 -4.18 -16.55 18.79
CA GLY A 122 -5.12 -15.61 18.18
C GLY A 122 -5.42 -15.98 16.74
N GLU A 123 -6.31 -16.96 16.52
CA GLU A 123 -6.66 -17.44 15.17
C GLU A 123 -7.35 -16.35 14.34
N GLU A 124 -8.27 -15.59 14.95
CA GLU A 124 -8.97 -14.49 14.31
C GLU A 124 -8.02 -13.34 13.94
N GLN A 125 -7.15 -12.93 14.87
CA GLN A 125 -6.13 -11.90 14.64
C GLN A 125 -5.16 -12.33 13.53
N THR A 126 -4.69 -13.57 13.59
CA THR A 126 -3.78 -14.12 12.57
C THR A 126 -4.43 -14.14 11.19
N LYS A 127 -5.73 -14.46 11.12
CA LYS A 127 -6.47 -14.41 9.87
C LYS A 127 -6.57 -12.97 9.36
N LEU A 128 -6.97 -12.03 10.23
CA LEU A 128 -7.11 -10.62 9.88
C LEU A 128 -5.79 -10.02 9.35
N LEU A 129 -4.67 -10.35 9.99
CA LEU A 129 -3.33 -9.92 9.56
C LEU A 129 -2.89 -10.53 8.23
N LYS A 130 -3.28 -11.77 7.93
CA LYS A 130 -2.99 -12.42 6.64
C LYS A 130 -3.83 -11.86 5.51
N ASP A 131 -5.04 -11.42 5.84
CA ASP A 131 -5.97 -10.77 4.90
C ASP A 131 -5.70 -9.25 4.81
N ALA A 132 -4.63 -8.75 5.43
CA ALA A 132 -4.25 -7.35 5.40
C ALA A 132 -4.04 -6.84 3.96
N VAL A 133 -4.50 -5.63 3.71
CA VAL A 133 -4.32 -4.95 2.42
C VAL A 133 -3.05 -4.12 2.47
N LEU A 134 -2.11 -4.41 1.56
CA LEU A 134 -0.94 -3.57 1.29
C LEU A 134 -1.02 -3.12 -0.17
N LEU A 135 -1.09 -1.80 -0.40
CA LEU A 135 -1.30 -1.25 -1.73
C LEU A 135 -0.47 0.00 -1.98
N LYS A 136 0.46 -0.11 -2.93
CA LYS A 136 1.15 1.04 -3.52
C LYS A 136 0.38 1.55 -4.74
N LYS A 137 0.11 2.86 -4.78
CA LYS A 137 -0.32 3.56 -5.99
C LYS A 137 0.50 4.82 -6.21
N GLY A 138 1.50 4.73 -7.08
CA GLY A 138 2.37 5.86 -7.40
C GLY A 138 3.06 6.40 -6.15
N ASN A 139 2.78 7.65 -5.79
CA ASN A 139 3.28 8.37 -4.61
C ASN A 139 2.50 8.09 -3.32
N LEU A 140 1.51 7.18 -3.35
CA LEU A 140 0.70 6.82 -2.19
C LEU A 140 0.90 5.36 -1.80
N PHE A 141 0.84 5.10 -0.50
CA PHE A 141 0.84 3.77 0.08
C PHE A 141 -0.26 3.64 1.12
N LEU A 142 -0.98 2.52 1.07
CA LEU A 142 -2.03 2.14 1.99
C LEU A 142 -1.71 0.77 2.60
N MET A 143 -1.73 0.69 3.92
CA MET A 143 -1.83 -0.55 4.68
C MET A 143 -3.11 -0.53 5.51
N VAL A 144 -3.87 -1.62 5.50
CA VAL A 144 -5.07 -1.81 6.32
C VAL A 144 -5.13 -3.21 6.87
N VAL A 145 -5.29 -3.31 8.19
CA VAL A 145 -5.69 -4.52 8.91
C VAL A 145 -7.03 -4.19 9.55
N ALA A 146 -8.12 -4.69 8.97
CA ALA A 146 -9.46 -4.45 9.47
C ALA A 146 -10.45 -5.44 8.83
N PRO A 147 -11.60 -5.76 9.46
CA PRO A 147 -12.60 -6.65 8.88
C PRO A 147 -13.15 -6.14 7.54
N ASP A 148 -13.13 -4.84 7.34
CA ASP A 148 -13.61 -4.07 6.19
C ASP A 148 -12.46 -3.55 5.29
N ALA A 149 -11.25 -4.13 5.39
CA ALA A 149 -10.07 -3.69 4.64
C ALA A 149 -10.30 -3.56 3.12
N ASP A 150 -11.14 -4.43 2.54
CA ASP A 150 -11.49 -4.39 1.13
C ASP A 150 -12.39 -3.20 0.75
N GLU A 151 -13.25 -2.74 1.65
CA GLU A 151 -14.10 -1.56 1.45
C GLU A 151 -13.24 -0.29 1.55
N ILE A 152 -12.35 -0.24 2.55
CA ILE A 152 -11.37 0.84 2.71
C ILE A 152 -10.47 0.93 1.47
N ARG A 153 -9.99 -0.21 0.94
CA ARG A 153 -9.23 -0.27 -0.32
C ARG A 153 -9.99 0.31 -1.49
N GLN A 154 -11.30 0.05 -1.59
CA GLN A 154 -12.13 0.61 -2.66
C GLN A 154 -12.33 2.11 -2.51
N ALA A 155 -12.59 2.59 -1.29
CA ALA A 155 -12.70 4.02 -1.01
C ALA A 155 -11.41 4.76 -1.35
N PHE A 156 -10.25 4.21 -0.96
CA PHE A 156 -8.94 4.71 -1.36
C PHE A 156 -8.82 4.79 -2.88
N MET A 157 -9.10 3.69 -3.60
CA MET A 157 -8.95 3.64 -5.06
C MET A 157 -9.90 4.59 -5.80
N ALA A 158 -11.09 4.85 -5.26
CA ALA A 158 -12.07 5.78 -5.83
C ALA A 158 -11.68 7.25 -5.63
N ALA A 159 -10.82 7.56 -4.65
CA ALA A 159 -10.38 8.91 -4.31
C ALA A 159 -9.09 9.34 -5.06
N LEU A 160 -8.46 8.44 -5.82
CA LEU A 160 -7.20 8.69 -6.56
C LEU A 160 -7.38 9.49 -7.84
#